data_AF-A0A1Y1J6E2-F1
#
_entry.id   AF-A0A1Y1J6E2-F1
#
_cell.length_a   1.000
_cell.length_b   1.000
_cell.length_c   1.000
_cell.angle_alpha   90.00
_cell.angle_beta   90.00
_cell.angle_gamma   90.00
#
_symmetry.space_group_name_H-M   'P 1'
#
loop_
_entity.id
_entity.type
_entity.pdbx_description
1 polymer ?
#
loop_
_entity_poly.entity_id
_entity_poly.type
_entity_poly.pdbx_seq_one_letter_code
_entity_poly.pdbx_strand_id
1 'polypeptide(L)'
;MCQDIFDQRAEGEAVAASLLPATVPQAQMACHEAQLIGYALSHHVPDMRRGFEILTRYGRWHVDAKPASQMAELMRQHLMQQLETI
;
A
#
# COMPACT_ATOMS: atom_id res chain seq x y z
N MET A 1 -16.13 -50.55 32.87
CA MET A 1 -14.93 -49.70 33.02
C MET A 1 -14.46 -49.36 31.62
N CYS A 2 -14.76 -48.14 31.17
CA CYS A 2 -14.38 -47.63 29.86
C CYS A 2 -13.01 -46.96 30.03
N GLN A 3 -12.00 -47.41 29.29
CA GLN A 3 -10.65 -46.83 29.35
C GLN A 3 -10.59 -45.62 28.41
N ASP A 4 -10.16 -44.47 28.95
CA ASP A 4 -9.89 -43.23 28.24
C ASP A 4 -8.73 -43.41 27.24
N ILE A 5 -8.98 -43.08 25.96
CA ILE A 5 -8.04 -43.22 24.84
C ILE A 5 -7.27 -41.90 24.58
N PHE A 6 -7.57 -40.82 25.30
CA PHE A 6 -7.10 -39.47 24.97
C PHE A 6 -5.80 -39.01 25.64
N ASP A 7 -5.12 -39.86 26.40
CA ASP A 7 -3.82 -39.53 27.00
C ASP A 7 -2.67 -40.29 26.33
N GLN A 8 -2.24 -39.82 25.15
CA GLN A 8 -0.88 -40.00 24.63
C GLN A 8 -0.70 -39.35 23.25
N ARG A 9 -0.34 -38.06 23.24
CA ARG A 9 0.59 -37.53 22.22
C ARG A 9 1.28 -36.27 22.73
N ALA A 10 2.15 -36.45 23.72
CA ALA A 10 3.30 -35.58 23.90
C ALA A 10 4.50 -36.25 23.21
N GLU A 11 5.37 -35.43 22.62
CA GLU A 11 6.60 -35.77 21.90
C GLU A 11 6.45 -35.96 20.39
N GLY A 12 6.85 -34.90 19.68
CA GLY A 12 6.88 -34.82 18.24
C GLY A 12 7.22 -33.40 17.83
N GLU A 13 8.45 -33.00 18.15
CA GLU A 13 9.28 -32.05 17.40
C GLU A 13 8.51 -30.88 16.76
N ALA A 14 8.57 -29.72 17.40
CA ALA A 14 8.21 -28.45 16.78
C ALA A 14 9.14 -28.21 15.59
N VAL A 15 8.79 -28.81 14.44
CA VAL A 15 9.25 -28.37 13.14
C VAL A 15 8.93 -26.88 13.16
N ALA A 16 9.97 -26.05 13.16
CA ALA A 16 9.84 -24.63 12.95
C ALA A 16 9.10 -24.47 11.63
N ALA A 17 7.77 -24.40 11.71
CA ALA A 17 6.90 -24.04 10.63
C ALA A 17 7.44 -22.69 10.21
N SER A 18 8.19 -22.70 9.11
CA SER A 18 8.74 -21.53 8.49
C SER A 18 7.57 -20.55 8.40
N LEU A 19 7.57 -19.54 9.27
CA LEU A 19 6.53 -18.50 9.39
C LEU A 19 6.60 -17.56 8.18
N LEU A 20 6.86 -18.12 6.99
CA LEU A 20 6.69 -17.41 5.75
C LEU A 20 5.18 -17.17 5.64
N PRO A 21 4.76 -15.89 5.57
CA PRO A 21 3.36 -15.57 5.41
C PRO A 21 2.81 -16.36 4.22
N ALA A 22 1.62 -16.94 4.39
CA ALA A 22 0.91 -17.59 3.30
C ALA A 22 0.91 -16.63 2.10
N THR A 23 1.56 -17.04 1.02
CA THR A 23 1.79 -16.19 -0.14
C THR A 23 0.50 -16.17 -0.94
N VAL A 24 -0.42 -15.28 -0.58
CA VAL A 24 -1.69 -15.08 -1.27
C VAL A 24 -1.45 -14.01 -2.34
N PRO A 25 -1.48 -14.34 -3.65
CA PRO A 25 -1.17 -13.37 -4.71
C PRO A 25 -1.98 -12.09 -4.63
N GLN A 26 -3.25 -12.19 -4.21
CA GLN A 26 -4.14 -11.04 -4.01
C GLN A 26 -3.62 -10.08 -2.92
N ALA A 27 -3.11 -10.63 -1.80
CA ALA A 27 -2.55 -9.83 -0.72
C ALA A 27 -1.23 -9.16 -1.11
N GLN A 28 -0.42 -9.80 -1.97
CA GLN A 28 0.82 -9.20 -2.48
C GLN A 28 0.54 -8.03 -3.42
N MET A 29 -0.45 -8.17 -4.30
CA MET A 29 -0.86 -7.07 -5.19
C MET A 29 -1.40 -5.89 -4.39
N ALA A 30 -2.31 -6.14 -3.42
CA ALA A 30 -2.83 -5.11 -2.53
C ALA A 30 -1.70 -4.41 -1.76
N CYS A 31 -0.73 -5.16 -1.24
CA CYS A 31 0.43 -4.60 -0.55
C CYS A 31 1.29 -3.72 -1.47
N HIS A 32 1.56 -4.17 -2.70
CA HIS A 32 2.32 -3.39 -3.68
C HIS A 32 1.58 -2.10 -4.09
N GLU A 33 0.27 -2.17 -4.32
CA GLU A 33 -0.55 -0.99 -4.63
C GLU A 33 -0.53 0.02 -3.48
N ALA A 34 -0.72 -0.44 -2.23
CA ALA A 34 -0.62 0.40 -1.05
C ALA A 34 0.77 1.05 -0.90
N GLN A 35 1.85 0.35 -1.24
CA GLN A 35 3.21 0.91 -1.23
C GLN A 35 3.38 2.03 -2.26
N LEU A 36 2.86 1.85 -3.48
CA LEU A 36 2.91 2.88 -4.51
C LEU A 36 2.12 4.13 -4.12
N ILE A 37 0.93 3.95 -3.55
CA ILE A 37 0.10 5.06 -3.04
C ILE A 37 0.81 5.77 -1.90
N GLY A 38 1.38 5.03 -0.95
CA GLY A 38 2.16 5.59 0.15
C GLY A 38 3.33 6.44 -0.35
N TYR A 39 4.07 5.95 -1.34
CA TYR A 39 5.17 6.68 -1.98
C TYR A 39 4.69 7.96 -2.68
N ALA A 40 3.57 7.90 -3.41
CA ALA A 40 2.99 9.07 -4.05
C ALA A 40 2.55 10.13 -3.04
N LEU A 41 1.95 9.71 -1.92
CA LEU A 41 1.56 10.59 -0.82
C LEU A 41 2.75 11.25 -0.13
N SER A 42 3.86 10.52 0.06
CA SER A 42 5.04 11.03 0.79
C SER A 42 5.98 11.87 -0.07
N HIS A 43 6.04 11.64 -1.38
CA HIS A 43 7.00 12.32 -2.28
C HIS A 43 6.30 13.16 -3.34
N HIS A 44 5.48 12.55 -4.19
CA HIS A 44 4.93 13.23 -5.37
C HIS A 44 3.94 14.34 -5.00
N VAL A 45 3.07 14.13 -4.01
CA VAL A 45 2.12 15.15 -3.57
C VAL A 45 2.84 16.39 -3.01
N PRO A 46 3.81 16.28 -2.09
CA PRO A 46 4.63 17.41 -1.64
C PRO A 46 5.38 18.13 -2.77
N ASP A 47 5.95 17.39 -3.72
CA ASP A 47 6.64 17.98 -4.87
C ASP A 47 5.66 18.74 -5.76
N MET A 48 4.49 18.16 -6.03
CA MET A 48 3.44 18.79 -6.83
C MET A 48 2.94 20.10 -6.20
N ARG A 49 2.91 20.23 -4.87
CA ARG A 49 2.55 21.49 -4.19
C ARG A 49 3.48 22.65 -4.56
N ARG A 50 4.73 22.38 -4.96
CA ARG A 50 5.72 23.40 -5.32
C ARG A 50 5.55 23.93 -6.75
N GLY A 51 4.69 23.30 -7.55
CA GLY A 51 4.52 23.57 -8.97
C GLY A 51 4.90 22.35 -9.82
N PHE A 52 4.37 22.28 -11.03
CA PHE A 52 4.64 21.18 -11.96
C PHE A 52 4.48 21.60 -13.42
N GLU A 53 4.98 20.79 -14.34
CA GLU A 53 4.81 20.98 -15.78
C GLU A 53 3.76 20.01 -16.34
N ILE A 54 2.82 20.55 -17.12
CA ILE A 54 1.90 19.75 -17.93
C ILE A 54 2.46 19.68 -19.34
N LEU A 55 2.72 18.46 -19.81
CA LEU A 55 3.09 18.21 -21.20
C LEU A 55 1.83 18.23 -22.06
N THR A 56 1.72 19.24 -22.92
CA THR A 56 0.63 19.36 -23.89
C THR A 56 1.16 19.21 -25.32
N ARG A 57 0.26 19.03 -26.29
CA ARG A 57 0.62 19.07 -27.72
C ARG A 57 1.19 20.42 -28.16
N TYR A 58 0.96 21.47 -27.37
CA TYR A 58 1.44 22.83 -27.63
C TYR A 58 2.74 23.15 -26.86
N GLY A 59 3.29 22.18 -26.14
CA GLY A 59 4.49 22.34 -25.32
C GLY A 59 4.23 22.18 -23.83
N ARG A 60 5.23 22.58 -23.03
CA ARG A 60 5.17 22.53 -21.57
C ARG A 60 4.37 23.73 -21.06
N TRP A 61 3.36 23.45 -20.25
CA TRP A 61 2.65 24.47 -19.51
C TRP A 61 3.00 24.36 -18.03
N HIS A 62 3.63 25.41 -17.48
CA HIS A 62 3.99 25.45 -16.07
C HIS A 62 2.78 25.84 -15.22
N VAL A 63 2.57 25.11 -14.13
CA VAL A 63 1.55 25.38 -13.12
C VAL A 63 2.26 25.88 -11.86
N ASP A 64 2.03 27.14 -11.53
CA ASP A 64 2.63 27.79 -10.38
C ASP A 64 2.12 27.22 -9.04
N ALA A 65 2.84 27.52 -7.95
CA ALA A 65 2.60 26.96 -6.62
C ALA A 65 1.16 27.12 -6.09
N LYS A 66 0.47 28.24 -6.39
CA LYS A 66 -0.90 28.46 -5.89
C LYS A 66 -1.93 27.48 -6.48
N PRO A 67 -2.11 27.40 -7.82
CA PRO A 67 -2.98 26.37 -8.40
C PRO A 67 -2.44 24.95 -8.16
N ALA A 68 -1.12 24.76 -8.14
CA ALA A 68 -0.51 23.46 -7.90
C ALA A 68 -0.81 22.90 -6.50
N SER A 69 -0.81 23.76 -5.48
CA SER A 69 -1.18 23.38 -4.12
C SER A 69 -2.63 22.89 -4.01
N GLN A 70 -3.56 23.48 -4.77
CA GLN A 70 -4.95 23.05 -4.79
C GLN A 70 -5.08 21.67 -5.45
N MET A 71 -4.40 21.47 -6.57
CA MET A 71 -4.38 20.17 -7.26
C MET A 71 -3.74 19.08 -6.38
N ALA A 72 -2.67 19.40 -5.66
CA ALA A 72 -2.01 18.48 -4.76
C ALA A 72 -2.88 18.07 -3.58
N GLU A 73 -3.75 18.97 -3.11
CA GLU A 73 -4.71 18.61 -2.08
C GLU A 73 -5.79 17.66 -2.59
N LEU A 74 -6.30 17.87 -3.80
CA LEU A 74 -7.24 16.94 -4.43
C LEU A 74 -6.61 15.55 -4.64
N MET A 75 -5.37 15.52 -5.12
CA MET A 75 -4.63 14.27 -5.32
C MET A 75 -4.38 13.55 -3.99
N ARG A 76 -4.01 14.27 -2.93
CA ARG A 76 -3.85 13.70 -1.59
C ARG A 76 -5.13 13.04 -1.10
N GLN A 77 -6.27 13.72 -1.23
CA GLN A 77 -7.56 13.20 -0.80
C GLN A 77 -7.93 11.94 -1.58
N HIS A 78 -7.76 11.96 -2.89
CA HIS A 78 -8.04 10.81 -3.76
C HIS A 78 -7.17 9.59 -3.39
N LEU A 79 -5.85 9.79 -3.24
CA LEU A 79 -4.91 8.72 -2.90
C LEU A 79 -5.18 8.13 -1.50
N MET A 80 -5.57 8.96 -0.52
CA MET A 80 -5.98 8.47 0.80
C MET A 80 -7.25 7.64 0.73
N GLN A 81 -8.24 8.06 -0.05
CA GLN A 81 -9.46 7.25 -0.27
C GLN A 81 -9.13 5.91 -0.91
N GLN A 82 -8.23 5.88 -1.91
CA GLN A 82 -7.79 4.63 -2.52
C GLN A 82 -7.14 3.70 -1.49
N LEU A 83 -6.30 4.23 -0.59
CA LEU A 83 -5.65 3.44 0.46
C LEU A 83 -6.65 2.82 1.45
N GLU A 84 -7.78 3.49 1.73
CA GLU A 84 -8.85 2.95 2.57
C GLU A 84 -9.64 1.81 1.90
N THR A 85 -9.55 1.70 0.57
CA THR A 85 -10.33 0.74 -0.23
C THR A 85 -9.52 -0.47 -0.74
N ILE A 86 -8.21 -0.50 -0.50
CA ILE A 86 -7.31 -1.62 -0.82
C ILE A 86 -7.37 -2.67 0.29
#